data_AF-F7AKR7-F1
#
_entry.id   AF-F7AKR7-F1
#
_cell.length_a   1.000
_cell.length_b   1.000
_cell.length_c   1.000
_cell.angle_alpha   90.00
_cell.angle_beta   90.00
_cell.angle_gamma   90.00
#
_symmetry.space_group_name_H-M   'P 1'
#
loop_
_entity.id
_entity.type
_entity.pdbx_description
1 polymer ?
#
loop_
_entity_poly.entity_id
_entity_poly.type
_entity_poly.pdbx_seq_one_letter_code
_entity_poly.pdbx_strand_id
1 'polypeptide(L)'
;MRSLLVLLCCVGLVTAQANFVAVNICEGGRADIGCPAGQVMVIQRAYYGRKDPSKCPGKNTNYTECEATNSEAYIKNACGGHQSCYLISTNDTFGRDPCEDTSKYTHVEYYCHAL
;
A
#
# COMPACT_ATOMS: atom_id res chain seq x y z
N MET A 1 43.13 -33.27 -16.16
CA MET A 1 41.71 -32.91 -16.03
C MET A 1 41.57 -31.94 -14.87
N ARG A 2 40.75 -30.89 -15.05
CA ARG A 2 40.36 -29.88 -14.05
C ARG A 2 41.34 -28.72 -13.85
N SER A 3 41.15 -27.68 -14.66
CA SER A 3 41.20 -26.31 -14.13
C SER A 3 39.92 -25.64 -14.61
N LEU A 4 38.93 -25.54 -13.71
CA LEU A 4 37.73 -24.73 -13.94
C LEU A 4 38.16 -23.26 -13.84
N LEU A 5 38.34 -22.60 -14.97
CA LEU A 5 38.16 -21.15 -15.00
C LEU A 5 36.66 -20.89 -14.97
N VAL A 6 36.13 -20.63 -13.77
CA VAL A 6 34.82 -20.02 -13.60
C VAL A 6 34.97 -18.57 -14.07
N LEU A 7 34.70 -18.30 -15.34
CA LEU A 7 34.40 -16.94 -15.78
C LEU A 7 32.92 -16.68 -15.44
N LEU A 8 32.65 -16.36 -14.17
CA LEU A 8 31.35 -15.80 -13.76
C LEU A 8 31.32 -14.36 -14.31
N CYS A 9 31.04 -14.24 -15.61
CA CYS A 9 30.87 -12.95 -16.26
C CYS A 9 29.58 -12.32 -15.74
N CYS A 10 29.73 -11.32 -14.86
CA CYS A 10 28.94 -10.10 -14.80
C CYS A 10 27.43 -10.18 -15.12
N VAL A 11 26.68 -11.04 -14.43
CA VAL A 11 25.24 -10.80 -14.28
C VAL A 11 24.87 -10.87 -12.80
N GLY A 12 25.58 -10.06 -12.01
CA GLY A 12 24.95 -9.48 -10.85
C GLY A 12 23.84 -8.57 -11.37
N LEU A 13 22.66 -9.13 -11.61
CA LEU A 13 21.43 -8.35 -11.54
C LEU A 13 21.43 -7.78 -10.13
N VAL A 14 21.92 -6.54 -9.97
CA VAL A 14 21.52 -5.72 -8.84
C VAL A 14 20.04 -5.53 -9.06
N THR A 15 19.23 -6.46 -8.57
CA THR A 15 17.79 -6.27 -8.52
C THR A 15 17.61 -5.06 -7.62
N ALA A 16 17.17 -3.94 -8.19
CA ALA A 16 16.76 -2.79 -7.41
C ALA A 16 15.56 -3.25 -6.58
N GLN A 17 15.82 -3.71 -5.36
CA GLN A 17 14.78 -4.16 -4.47
C GLN A 17 14.09 -2.91 -3.94
N ALA A 18 12.96 -2.55 -4.54
CA ALA A 18 12.13 -1.48 -3.99
C ALA A 18 11.74 -1.88 -2.57
N ASN A 19 12.11 -1.06 -1.58
CA ASN A 19 11.68 -1.26 -0.20
C ASN A 19 10.23 -0.79 -0.10
N PHE A 20 9.30 -1.73 -0.18
CA PHE A 20 7.88 -1.44 -0.03
C PHE A 20 7.53 -1.20 1.44
N VAL A 21 6.78 -0.13 1.68
CA VAL A 21 6.17 0.22 2.95
C VAL A 21 4.68 -0.05 2.84
N ALA A 22 4.11 -0.77 3.80
CA ALA A 22 2.69 -1.05 3.87
C ALA A 22 2.08 -0.41 5.12
N VAL A 23 1.04 0.39 4.93
CA VAL A 23 0.28 1.07 5.98
C VAL A 23 -1.15 0.59 5.97
N ASN A 24 -1.69 0.27 7.15
CA ASN A 24 -3.10 -0.07 7.34
C ASN A 24 -3.71 0.94 8.30
N ILE A 25 -4.69 1.70 7.84
CA ILE A 25 -5.43 2.68 8.64
C ILE A 25 -6.81 2.07 8.91
N CYS A 26 -7.08 1.69 10.15
CA CYS A 26 -8.37 1.08 10.50
C CYS A 26 -9.52 2.08 10.31
N GLU A 27 -10.72 1.59 10.02
CA GLU A 27 -11.93 2.41 9.85
C GLU A 27 -12.12 3.42 11.01
N GLY A 28 -12.42 4.67 10.65
CA GLY A 28 -12.46 5.82 11.57
C GLY A 28 -11.08 6.44 11.88
N GLY A 29 -10.00 5.77 11.51
CA GLY A 29 -8.62 6.22 11.70
C GLY A 29 -8.16 7.23 10.64
N ARG A 30 -6.97 7.80 10.90
CA ARG A 30 -6.28 8.74 10.03
C ARG A 30 -4.77 8.56 10.12
N ALA A 31 -4.04 8.88 9.06
CA ALA A 31 -2.59 8.86 9.08
C ALA A 31 -1.98 9.85 8.09
N ASP A 32 -0.86 10.46 8.50
CA ASP A 32 0.11 11.06 7.60
C ASP A 32 1.11 9.98 7.18
N ILE A 33 1.23 9.74 5.88
CA ILE A 33 2.22 8.81 5.31
C ILE A 33 3.13 9.58 4.36
N GLY A 34 4.37 9.14 4.23
CA GLY A 34 5.31 9.84 3.37
C GLY A 34 6.65 9.16 3.19
N CYS A 35 7.49 9.85 2.44
CA CYS A 35 8.83 9.50 2.05
C CYS A 35 9.85 10.50 2.63
N PRO A 36 11.13 10.10 2.71
CA PRO A 36 12.22 11.04 2.99
C PRO A 36 12.23 12.24 2.05
N ALA A 37 12.88 13.33 2.48
CA ALA A 37 13.03 14.53 1.66
C ALA A 37 13.66 14.23 0.29
N GLY A 38 13.10 14.82 -0.77
CA GLY A 38 13.54 14.62 -2.15
C GLY A 38 13.04 13.33 -2.83
N GLN A 39 12.14 12.59 -2.19
CA GLN A 39 11.54 11.38 -2.75
C GLN A 39 10.01 11.51 -2.82
N VAL A 40 9.39 10.77 -3.74
CA VAL A 40 7.94 10.71 -3.93
C VAL A 40 7.43 9.28 -3.80
N MET A 41 6.18 9.15 -3.37
CA MET A 41 5.52 7.86 -3.25
C MET A 41 5.10 7.33 -4.62
N VAL A 42 5.51 6.10 -4.91
CA VAL A 42 4.93 5.31 -5.99
C VAL A 42 4.01 4.27 -5.38
N ILE A 43 2.69 4.47 -5.55
CA ILE A 43 1.66 3.60 -4.99
C ILE A 43 1.56 2.32 -5.81
N GLN A 44 1.62 1.18 -5.12
CA GLN A 44 1.69 -0.15 -5.72
C GLN A 44 0.39 -0.91 -5.55
N ARG A 45 -0.15 -0.89 -4.33
CA ARG A 45 -1.50 -1.38 -4.03
C ARG A 45 -2.18 -0.42 -3.06
N ALA A 46 -3.42 -0.08 -3.33
CA ALA A 46 -4.20 0.75 -2.43
C ALA A 46 -5.68 0.40 -2.51
N TYR A 47 -6.34 0.29 -1.37
CA TYR A 47 -7.79 0.04 -1.31
C TYR A 47 -8.37 0.45 0.05
N TYR A 48 -9.68 0.67 0.09
CA TYR A 48 -10.46 0.74 1.31
C TYR A 48 -11.48 -0.40 1.34
N GLY A 49 -11.52 -1.17 2.42
CA GLY A 49 -12.40 -2.33 2.57
C GLY A 49 -11.77 -3.35 3.51
N ARG A 50 -11.86 -4.64 3.17
CA ARG A 50 -11.20 -5.71 3.91
C ARG A 50 -10.79 -6.83 2.96
N LYS A 51 -9.52 -7.22 3.02
CA LYS A 51 -8.96 -8.37 2.29
C LYS A 51 -8.17 -9.34 3.18
N ASP A 52 -7.86 -8.96 4.41
CA ASP A 52 -7.10 -9.76 5.37
C ASP A 52 -7.77 -9.68 6.75
N PRO A 53 -8.16 -10.82 7.37
CA PRO A 53 -8.81 -10.85 8.67
C PRO A 53 -7.88 -10.48 9.83
N SER A 54 -6.56 -10.57 9.64
CA SER A 54 -5.55 -10.28 10.68
C SER A 54 -5.24 -8.79 10.83
N LYS A 55 -5.58 -7.97 9.83
CA LYS A 55 -5.37 -6.51 9.85
C LYS A 55 -6.57 -5.83 10.48
N CYS A 56 -6.29 -4.85 11.35
CA CYS A 56 -7.30 -4.02 12.03
C CYS A 56 -8.41 -4.84 12.72
N PRO A 57 -8.31 -5.09 14.04
CA PRO A 57 -9.34 -5.84 14.76
C PRO A 57 -10.68 -5.11 14.72
N GLY A 58 -11.78 -5.86 14.81
CA GLY A 58 -13.11 -5.31 14.74
C GLY A 58 -14.19 -6.35 15.02
N LYS A 59 -15.46 -5.95 14.91
CA LYS A 59 -16.61 -6.83 15.21
C LYS A 59 -16.74 -7.98 14.21
N ASN A 60 -16.51 -7.69 12.94
CA ASN A 60 -16.59 -8.66 11.86
C ASN A 60 -15.40 -8.46 10.92
N THR A 61 -14.52 -9.45 10.89
CA THR A 61 -13.30 -9.47 10.08
C THR A 61 -13.27 -10.61 9.06
N ASN A 62 -14.34 -11.39 8.95
CA ASN A 62 -14.35 -12.62 8.14
C ASN A 62 -14.67 -12.35 6.67
N TYR A 63 -15.37 -11.26 6.35
CA TYR A 63 -15.67 -10.92 4.96
C TYR A 63 -14.49 -10.18 4.31
N THR A 64 -13.75 -10.89 3.45
CA THR A 64 -12.50 -10.42 2.82
C THR A 64 -12.65 -10.09 1.32
N GLU A 65 -13.86 -10.15 0.79
CA GLU A 65 -14.17 -9.72 -0.58
C GLU A 65 -14.78 -8.32 -0.58
N CYS A 66 -14.25 -7.44 0.28
CA CYS A 66 -14.76 -6.09 0.45
C CYS A 66 -13.77 -5.04 -0.06
N GLU A 67 -14.22 -4.23 -1.01
CA GLU A 67 -13.45 -3.12 -1.55
C GLU A 67 -14.34 -2.02 -2.12
N ALA A 68 -14.06 -0.77 -1.78
CA ALA A 68 -14.69 0.39 -2.39
C ALA A 68 -14.13 0.66 -3.78
N THR A 69 -15.01 0.69 -4.78
CA THR A 69 -14.67 0.81 -6.21
C THR A 69 -13.72 1.95 -6.55
N ASN A 70 -13.87 3.11 -5.90
CA ASN A 70 -13.07 4.31 -6.21
C ASN A 70 -11.84 4.48 -5.30
N SER A 71 -11.62 3.58 -4.35
CA SER A 71 -10.62 3.78 -3.29
C SER A 71 -9.19 3.81 -3.81
N GLU A 72 -8.83 2.91 -4.73
CA GLU A 72 -7.49 2.89 -5.32
C GLU A 72 -7.17 4.21 -6.05
N ALA A 73 -8.08 4.66 -6.91
CA ALA A 73 -7.92 5.89 -7.68
C ALA A 73 -7.82 7.12 -6.78
N TYR A 74 -8.67 7.21 -5.75
CA TYR A 74 -8.62 8.28 -4.76
C TYR A 74 -7.26 8.34 -4.06
N ILE A 75 -6.78 7.20 -3.54
CA ILE A 75 -5.50 7.15 -2.81
C ILE A 75 -4.33 7.45 -3.73
N LYS A 76 -4.33 6.93 -4.96
CA LYS A 76 -3.29 7.25 -5.95
C LYS A 76 -3.26 8.75 -6.27
N ASN A 77 -4.41 9.40 -6.41
CA ASN A 77 -4.47 10.84 -6.65
C ASN A 77 -4.03 11.66 -5.43
N ALA A 78 -4.33 11.20 -4.21
CA ALA A 78 -3.96 11.90 -2.98
C ALA A 78 -2.47 11.75 -2.61
N CYS A 79 -1.85 10.62 -2.97
CA CYS A 79 -0.53 10.24 -2.47
C CYS A 79 0.51 9.98 -3.57
N GLY A 80 0.10 9.44 -4.71
CA GLY A 80 1.02 9.12 -5.80
C GLY A 80 1.72 10.36 -6.34
N GLY A 81 3.05 10.32 -6.46
CA GLY A 81 3.85 11.45 -6.91
C GLY A 81 4.04 12.57 -5.86
N HIS A 82 3.47 12.42 -4.66
CA HIS A 82 3.68 13.33 -3.55
C HIS A 82 4.71 12.76 -2.56
N GLN A 83 5.47 13.64 -1.89
CA GLN A 83 6.38 13.23 -0.82
C GLN A 83 5.61 12.74 0.41
N SER A 84 4.47 13.36 0.72
CA SER A 84 3.59 12.95 1.83
C SER A 84 2.12 13.21 1.46
N CYS A 85 1.22 12.49 2.11
CA CYS A 85 -0.22 12.70 2.02
C CYS A 85 -0.88 12.36 3.35
N TYR A 86 -2.07 12.92 3.56
CA TYR A 86 -2.91 12.65 4.72
C TYR A 86 -4.17 11.91 4.28
N LEU A 87 -4.48 10.80 4.93
CA LEU A 87 -5.63 9.96 4.61
C LEU A 87 -6.52 9.77 5.84
N ILE A 88 -7.84 9.78 5.60
CA ILE A 88 -8.87 9.42 6.58
C ILE A 88 -9.56 8.15 6.08
N SER A 89 -9.68 7.13 6.93
CA SER A 89 -10.25 5.83 6.56
C SER A 89 -11.74 5.77 6.92
N THR A 90 -12.61 6.37 6.10
CA THR A 90 -14.06 6.39 6.35
C THR A 90 -14.87 6.15 5.08
N ASN A 91 -16.10 5.66 5.24
CA ASN A 91 -17.06 5.49 4.14
C ASN A 91 -17.25 6.77 3.31
N ASP A 92 -17.37 7.93 3.98
CA ASP A 92 -17.57 9.22 3.32
C ASP A 92 -16.39 9.61 2.43
N THR A 93 -15.16 9.35 2.87
CA THR A 93 -13.95 9.58 2.07
C THR A 93 -13.98 8.79 0.76
N PHE A 94 -14.55 7.59 0.77
CA PHE A 94 -14.61 6.69 -0.39
C PHE A 94 -15.98 6.65 -1.07
N GLY A 95 -16.90 7.55 -0.67
CA GLY A 95 -18.19 7.83 -1.30
C GLY A 95 -19.37 6.96 -0.85
N ARG A 96 -19.13 5.78 -0.28
CA ARG A 96 -20.16 4.91 0.34
C ARG A 96 -19.51 3.79 1.15
N ASP A 97 -20.31 3.09 1.95
CA ASP A 97 -19.87 1.82 2.55
C ASP A 97 -19.82 0.72 1.46
N PRO A 98 -18.66 0.07 1.23
CA PRO A 98 -18.58 -1.06 0.30
C PRO A 98 -19.09 -2.39 0.88
N CYS A 99 -19.17 -2.53 2.20
CA CYS A 99 -19.59 -3.76 2.86
C CYS A 99 -20.10 -3.46 4.29
N GLU A 100 -21.41 -3.29 4.40
CA GLU A 100 -22.07 -3.08 5.70
C GLU A 100 -21.75 -4.20 6.69
N ASP A 101 -21.75 -3.85 7.98
CA ASP A 101 -21.42 -4.75 9.10
C ASP A 101 -20.04 -5.41 9.05
N THR A 102 -19.13 -4.96 8.17
CA THR A 102 -17.74 -5.41 8.13
C THR A 102 -16.82 -4.29 8.62
N SER A 103 -15.91 -4.60 9.53
CA SER A 103 -14.91 -3.63 9.99
C SER A 103 -13.88 -3.42 8.88
N LYS A 104 -13.73 -2.21 8.34
CA LYS A 104 -12.87 -1.94 7.18
C LYS A 104 -11.52 -1.34 7.58
N TYR A 105 -10.64 -1.18 6.61
CA TYR A 105 -9.41 -0.41 6.72
C TYR A 105 -8.96 0.09 5.35
N THR A 106 -8.22 1.20 5.34
CA THR A 106 -7.48 1.66 4.17
C THR A 106 -6.11 1.00 4.19
N HIS A 107 -5.78 0.27 3.12
CA HIS A 107 -4.46 -0.26 2.87
C HIS A 107 -3.74 0.59 1.85
N VAL A 108 -2.48 0.91 2.11
CA VAL A 108 -1.58 1.57 1.15
C VAL A 108 -0.23 0.87 1.19
N GLU A 109 0.17 0.29 0.06
CA GLU A 109 1.50 -0.25 -0.19
C GLU A 109 2.19 0.63 -1.23
N TYR A 110 3.35 1.17 -0.87
CA TYR A 110 4.10 2.10 -1.72
C TYR A 110 5.60 1.91 -1.52
N TYR A 111 6.40 2.45 -2.43
CA TYR A 111 7.82 2.68 -2.17
C TYR A 111 8.17 4.13 -2.49
N CYS A 112 9.31 4.58 -1.98
CA CYS A 112 9.81 5.91 -2.22
C CYS A 112 10.80 5.92 -3.38
N HIS A 113 10.61 6.82 -4.32
CA HIS A 113 11.45 7.02 -5.48
C HIS A 113 12.06 8.43 -5.45
N ALA A 114 13.37 8.54 -5.63
CA ALA A 114 14.01 9.84 -5.80
C ALA A 114 13.51 10.50 -7.09
N LEU A 115 13.24 11.80 -7.02
CA LEU A 115 12.97 12.62 -8.20
C LEU A 115 14.22 12.81 -9.06
#